data_AF-A0A953QV53-F1
#
_entry.id   AF-A0A953QV53-F1
#
_cell.length_a   1.000
_cell.length_b   1.000
_cell.length_c   1.000
_cell.angle_alpha   90.00
_cell.angle_beta   90.00
_cell.angle_gamma   90.00
#
_symmetry.space_group_name_H-M   'P 1'
#
loop_
_entity.id
_entity.type
_entity.pdbx_description
1 polymer ?
#
loop_
_entity_poly.entity_id
_entity_poly.type
_entity_poly.pdbx_seq_one_letter_code
_entity_poly.pdbx_strand_id
1 'polypeptide(L)'
;MDKKATFNLDADLHQHLRTAAATERREMVELLEEALRSYFGWNRMTETETRELKTYEMVEFRGKGQLASLDFLAYSNMLGCLGSEQSIAADMLRYLEGQGRMTINVFDGGQYKALESFQNSDCLYVNGGNLQMKLTIPGRIRYEQLGQRHLAETAQATQNLMPESGVGIEPLVAHLKKLIAEPTHPLKLHDFLMPLADEARVKVEASEIVNYGTRPSQQAFTERVVSADEATSKLAKLLIVGCHWADAQQAKIFGKALAGLIVNAVPQGAYYTLWEGVAKYPALRAMYAAGVAACANDSFEVLRVLLVETKSRLRPHEPELPIVRLLHQRADFFQDHWRWLDGMERRYCPVSDYILNSLRVPLREIVTGDEDLLEKFARFEIFQSLIYGDLDHAAEGERFWAPSGTFTYRSQDSFDELRSDPAERQRLEATASRLILRIAGASDTAH
;
A
#
# COMPACT_ATOMS: atom_id res chain seq x y z
N MET A 1 -6.46 -35.86 19.00
CA MET A 1 -7.24 -36.03 20.26
C MET A 1 -7.63 -34.63 20.69
N ASP A 2 -8.87 -34.26 20.47
CA ASP A 2 -9.29 -32.87 20.68
C ASP A 2 -9.48 -32.62 22.18
N LYS A 3 -8.60 -31.81 22.76
CA LYS A 3 -8.69 -31.41 24.17
C LYS A 3 -9.77 -30.34 24.29
N LYS A 4 -10.96 -30.74 24.74
CA LYS A 4 -12.01 -29.79 25.11
C LYS A 4 -11.56 -29.01 26.36
N ALA A 5 -11.46 -27.69 26.22
CA ALA A 5 -11.35 -26.78 27.35
C ALA A 5 -12.75 -26.41 27.83
N THR A 6 -12.94 -26.32 29.14
CA THR A 6 -14.21 -25.90 29.76
C THR A 6 -14.01 -24.54 30.39
N PHE A 7 -14.83 -23.56 30.02
CA PHE A 7 -14.81 -22.21 30.59
C PHE A 7 -15.90 -22.09 31.64
N ASN A 8 -15.53 -21.65 32.85
CA ASN A 8 -16.51 -21.26 33.86
C ASN A 8 -16.93 -19.82 33.54
N LEU A 9 -18.05 -19.69 32.83
CA LEU A 9 -18.72 -18.40 32.62
C LEU A 9 -19.59 -18.08 33.83
N ASP A 10 -19.77 -16.79 34.08
CA ASP A 10 -20.86 -16.30 34.93
C ASP A 10 -22.23 -16.81 34.40
N ALA A 11 -23.22 -16.94 35.30
CA ALA A 11 -24.53 -17.48 35.00
C ALA A 11 -25.32 -16.61 34.02
N ASP A 12 -25.22 -15.29 34.16
CA ASP A 12 -25.94 -14.34 33.30
C ASP A 12 -25.27 -14.24 31.93
N LEU A 13 -23.94 -14.23 31.85
CA LEU A 13 -23.16 -14.31 30.62
C LEU A 13 -23.44 -15.62 29.85
N HIS A 14 -23.50 -16.76 30.56
CA HIS A 14 -23.85 -18.05 29.96
C HIS A 14 -25.27 -18.03 29.39
N GLN A 15 -26.23 -17.43 30.10
CA GLN A 15 -27.62 -17.34 29.63
C GLN A 15 -27.79 -16.36 28.45
N HIS A 16 -27.03 -15.27 28.40
CA HIS A 16 -27.01 -14.35 27.26
C HIS A 16 -26.40 -15.01 26.02
N LEU A 17 -25.24 -15.65 26.14
CA LEU A 17 -24.61 -16.39 25.02
C LEU A 17 -25.54 -17.49 24.51
N ARG A 18 -26.25 -18.21 25.39
CA ARG A 18 -27.25 -19.21 25.01
C ARG A 18 -28.41 -18.61 24.22
N THR A 19 -28.84 -17.41 24.56
CA THR A 19 -29.95 -16.71 23.90
C THR A 19 -29.53 -16.14 22.53
N ALA A 20 -28.32 -15.57 22.43
CA ALA A 20 -27.74 -15.16 21.15
C ALA A 20 -27.52 -16.36 20.22
N ALA A 21 -26.93 -17.44 20.72
CA ALA A 21 -26.73 -18.70 20.00
C ALA A 21 -28.04 -19.27 19.45
N ALA A 22 -29.10 -19.30 20.26
CA ALA A 22 -30.43 -19.74 19.82
C ALA A 22 -31.05 -18.81 18.77
N THR A 23 -30.81 -17.50 18.86
CA THR A 23 -31.34 -16.50 17.93
C THR A 23 -30.66 -16.59 16.56
N GLU A 24 -29.32 -16.72 16.54
CA GLU A 24 -28.51 -16.88 15.32
C GLU A 24 -28.51 -18.32 14.77
N ARG A 25 -29.04 -19.30 15.53
CA ARG A 25 -29.00 -20.74 15.24
C ARG A 25 -27.57 -21.30 15.13
N ARG A 26 -26.70 -20.86 16.03
CA ARG A 26 -25.27 -21.21 16.11
C ARG A 26 -24.95 -21.86 17.47
N GLU A 27 -23.76 -22.45 17.59
CA GLU A 27 -23.28 -22.97 18.87
C GLU A 27 -22.66 -21.86 19.73
N MET A 28 -22.89 -21.88 21.05
CA MET A 28 -22.38 -20.82 21.96
C MET A 28 -20.87 -20.62 21.89
N VAL A 29 -20.12 -21.70 21.64
CA VAL A 29 -18.66 -21.65 21.51
C VAL A 29 -18.22 -20.87 20.27
N GLU A 30 -19.00 -20.87 19.19
CA GLU A 30 -18.68 -20.14 17.96
C GLU A 30 -18.82 -18.63 18.16
N LEU A 31 -19.87 -18.19 18.86
CA LEU A 31 -20.06 -16.78 19.21
C LEU A 31 -18.98 -16.28 20.18
N LEU A 32 -18.63 -17.09 21.18
CA LEU A 32 -17.55 -16.78 22.11
C LEU A 32 -16.20 -16.68 21.38
N GLU A 33 -15.90 -17.62 20.48
CA GLU A 33 -14.70 -17.58 19.65
C GLU A 33 -14.68 -16.37 18.71
N GLU A 34 -15.82 -15.98 18.12
CA GLU A 34 -15.91 -14.83 17.22
C GLU A 34 -15.69 -13.50 17.95
N ALA A 35 -16.30 -13.31 19.12
CA ALA A 35 -16.07 -12.15 19.97
C ALA A 35 -14.59 -12.04 20.40
N LEU A 36 -13.97 -13.15 20.80
CA LEU A 36 -12.55 -13.21 21.17
C LEU A 36 -11.62 -12.98 19.96
N ARG A 37 -11.97 -13.49 18.78
CA ARG A 37 -11.23 -13.25 17.53
C ARG A 37 -11.26 -11.78 17.13
N SER A 38 -12.43 -11.14 17.21
CA SER A 38 -12.57 -9.71 16.88
C SER A 38 -11.83 -8.82 17.88
N TYR A 39 -11.88 -9.14 19.17
CA TYR A 39 -11.25 -8.33 20.22
C TYR A 39 -9.73 -8.48 20.29
N PHE A 40 -9.20 -9.70 20.18
CA PHE A 40 -7.75 -9.96 20.31
C PHE A 40 -7.02 -10.12 18.97
N GLY A 41 -7.74 -10.15 17.84
CA GLY A 41 -7.19 -10.63 16.57
C GLY A 41 -6.79 -12.11 16.59
N TRP A 42 -7.28 -12.89 17.57
CA TRP A 42 -6.76 -14.23 17.87
C TRP A 42 -7.76 -15.36 17.62
N ASN A 43 -7.47 -16.16 16.60
CA ASN A 43 -7.37 -17.63 16.68
C ASN A 43 -6.71 -18.09 15.35
N ARG A 44 -5.67 -18.94 15.33
CA ARG A 44 -5.39 -20.09 16.21
C ARG A 44 -3.94 -20.10 16.76
N MET A 45 -3.85 -20.49 18.04
CA MET A 45 -2.73 -20.88 18.93
C MET A 45 -2.21 -22.34 19.01
N THR A 46 -2.20 -23.19 17.96
CA THR A 46 -1.70 -24.59 18.10
C THR A 46 -1.02 -25.19 16.87
N GLU A 47 0.24 -25.62 17.04
CA GLU A 47 1.09 -26.51 16.19
C GLU A 47 1.26 -26.14 14.70
N THR A 48 0.51 -25.17 14.18
CA THR A 48 0.60 -24.69 12.78
C THR A 48 1.31 -23.34 12.71
N GLU A 49 1.25 -22.51 13.76
CA GLU A 49 2.24 -21.42 13.95
C GLU A 49 3.69 -21.94 13.90
N THR A 50 3.87 -23.21 14.28
CA THR A 50 5.15 -23.91 14.32
C THR A 50 5.75 -24.18 12.94
N ARG A 51 5.03 -23.88 11.84
CA ARG A 51 5.51 -24.20 10.48
C ARG A 51 5.59 -23.05 9.49
N GLU A 52 4.67 -22.09 9.53
CA GLU A 52 4.52 -21.15 8.40
C GLU A 52 4.47 -19.66 8.80
N LEU A 53 5.69 -19.10 8.92
CA LEU A 53 6.09 -17.70 8.70
C LEU A 53 5.59 -17.04 7.38
N LYS A 54 4.57 -17.59 6.70
CA LYS A 54 4.17 -17.24 5.33
C LYS A 54 2.99 -16.27 5.20
N THR A 55 2.44 -15.78 6.30
CA THR A 55 1.22 -14.94 6.26
C THR A 55 1.21 -13.84 7.32
N TYR A 56 2.09 -12.84 7.15
CA TYR A 56 2.07 -11.58 7.91
C TYR A 56 2.11 -10.32 7.00
N GLU A 57 1.60 -10.44 5.76
CA GLU A 57 1.00 -9.28 5.06
C GLU A 57 -0.47 -9.18 5.50
N MET A 58 -0.94 -7.96 5.81
CA MET A 58 -2.22 -7.66 6.50
C MET A 58 -2.27 -8.21 7.94
N VAL A 59 -1.97 -7.45 8.99
CA VAL A 59 -2.64 -6.20 9.40
C VAL A 59 -1.65 -5.24 10.09
N GLU A 60 -1.20 -4.21 9.37
CA GLU A 60 -0.71 -2.95 9.99
C GLU A 60 -1.73 -1.80 9.82
N PHE A 61 -2.97 -2.16 9.47
CA PHE A 61 -3.96 -1.21 8.99
C PHE A 61 -4.88 -0.65 10.08
N ARG A 62 -4.31 0.13 11.02
CA ARG A 62 -4.97 1.22 11.78
C ARG A 62 -3.97 2.02 12.64
N GLY A 63 -2.83 2.40 12.06
CA GLY A 63 -1.76 3.16 12.74
C GLY A 63 -1.96 4.69 12.78
N LYS A 64 -3.01 5.20 13.46
CA LYS A 64 -3.06 6.62 13.89
C LYS A 64 -3.90 6.80 15.17
N GLY A 65 -3.28 6.56 16.32
CA GLY A 65 -3.59 7.27 17.58
C GLY A 65 -5.02 7.21 18.14
N GLN A 66 -5.91 6.38 17.60
CA GLN A 66 -7.12 6.01 18.32
C GLN A 66 -6.71 5.07 19.45
N LEU A 67 -7.09 5.42 20.67
CA LEU A 67 -6.99 4.52 21.82
C LEU A 67 -7.73 3.24 21.47
N ALA A 68 -7.14 2.07 21.74
CA ALA A 68 -7.73 0.77 21.42
C ALA A 68 -9.12 0.55 22.05
N SER A 69 -9.49 1.37 23.04
CA SER A 69 -10.83 1.47 23.59
C SER A 69 -11.90 1.91 22.59
N LEU A 70 -11.60 2.83 21.67
CA LEU A 70 -12.59 3.40 20.75
C LEU A 70 -13.11 2.38 19.74
N ASP A 71 -12.21 1.62 19.11
CA ASP A 71 -12.60 0.58 18.16
C ASP A 71 -13.28 -0.61 18.87
N PHE A 72 -12.80 -1.00 20.06
CA PHE A 72 -13.42 -2.08 20.84
C PHE A 72 -14.85 -1.73 21.29
N LEU A 73 -15.06 -0.51 21.79
CA LEU A 73 -16.40 -0.06 22.21
C LEU A 73 -17.31 0.20 21.00
N ALA A 74 -16.79 0.74 19.90
CA ALA A 74 -17.57 0.87 18.66
C ALA A 74 -18.03 -0.50 18.11
N TYR A 75 -17.17 -1.53 18.19
CA TYR A 75 -17.54 -2.89 17.79
C TYR A 75 -18.52 -3.55 18.77
N SER A 76 -18.34 -3.31 20.07
CA SER A 76 -19.29 -3.77 21.12
C SER A 76 -20.68 -3.13 20.97
N ASN A 77 -20.73 -1.87 20.53
CA ASN A 77 -21.98 -1.19 20.17
C ASN A 77 -22.63 -1.83 18.93
N MET A 78 -21.82 -2.20 17.93
CA MET A 78 -22.28 -2.83 16.69
C MET A 78 -22.87 -4.24 16.90
N LEU A 79 -22.38 -4.98 17.90
CA LEU A 79 -22.93 -6.27 18.33
C LEU A 79 -24.19 -6.16 19.21
N GLY A 80 -24.75 -4.96 19.40
CA GLY A 80 -25.98 -4.75 20.16
C GLY A 80 -25.83 -4.93 21.68
N CYS A 81 -24.61 -5.00 22.22
CA CYS A 81 -24.33 -5.22 23.64
C CYS A 81 -24.59 -3.99 24.55
N LEU A 82 -25.54 -3.13 24.17
CA LEU A 82 -25.87 -1.85 24.83
C LEU A 82 -27.37 -1.74 25.13
N GLY A 83 -27.94 -2.81 25.68
CA GLY A 83 -29.36 -2.88 26.09
C GLY A 83 -29.60 -3.36 27.53
N SER A 84 -28.54 -3.68 28.30
CA SER A 84 -28.62 -4.12 29.70
C SER A 84 -27.42 -3.58 30.50
N GLU A 85 -27.58 -3.50 31.83
CA GLU A 85 -26.74 -2.69 32.75
C GLU A 85 -25.29 -3.19 32.94
N GLN A 86 -24.87 -4.25 32.22
CA GLN A 86 -23.50 -4.77 32.27
C GLN A 86 -23.00 -5.12 30.86
N SER A 87 -21.82 -4.60 30.52
CA SER A 87 -21.16 -4.90 29.25
C SER A 87 -20.28 -6.14 29.39
N ILE A 88 -20.44 -7.10 28.48
CA ILE A 88 -19.47 -8.20 28.29
C ILE A 88 -18.04 -7.62 28.09
N ALA A 89 -17.94 -6.47 27.42
CA ALA A 89 -16.70 -5.74 27.21
C ALA A 89 -16.06 -5.21 28.51
N ALA A 90 -16.88 -4.81 29.49
CA ALA A 90 -16.42 -4.28 30.77
C ALA A 90 -15.79 -5.38 31.63
N ASP A 91 -16.42 -6.55 31.67
CA ASP A 91 -15.95 -7.66 32.49
C ASP A 91 -14.75 -8.38 31.86
N MET A 92 -14.64 -8.41 30.52
CA MET A 92 -13.41 -8.83 29.84
C MET A 92 -12.21 -7.92 30.13
N LEU A 93 -12.41 -6.60 30.16
CA LEU A 93 -11.36 -5.63 30.53
C LEU A 93 -10.92 -5.81 31.98
N ARG A 94 -11.88 -5.88 32.92
CA ARG A 94 -11.61 -6.18 34.34
C ARG A 94 -10.88 -7.51 34.54
N TYR A 95 -11.25 -8.55 33.79
CA TYR A 95 -10.56 -9.85 33.83
C TYR A 95 -9.10 -9.74 33.35
N LEU A 96 -8.82 -9.05 32.25
CA LEU A 96 -7.45 -8.88 31.75
C LEU A 96 -6.55 -8.09 32.72
N GLU A 97 -7.12 -7.09 33.40
CA GLU A 97 -6.44 -6.34 34.45
C GLU A 97 -6.18 -7.19 35.69
N GLY A 98 -7.19 -7.88 36.22
CA GLY A 98 -7.04 -8.78 37.37
C GLY A 98 -6.11 -9.97 37.11
N GLN A 99 -5.90 -10.36 35.85
CA GLN A 99 -4.87 -11.35 35.45
C GLN A 99 -3.47 -10.74 35.28
N GLY A 100 -3.28 -9.44 35.55
CA GLY A 100 -2.01 -8.72 35.44
C GLY A 100 -1.44 -8.60 34.02
N ARG A 101 -2.24 -8.92 32.99
CA ARG A 101 -1.80 -8.97 31.58
C ARG A 101 -1.83 -7.59 30.91
N MET A 102 -2.68 -6.71 31.42
CA MET A 102 -2.86 -5.34 31.01
C MET A 102 -3.09 -4.47 32.25
N THR A 103 -2.75 -3.19 32.20
CA THR A 103 -3.17 -2.17 33.18
C THR A 103 -4.10 -1.21 32.46
N ILE A 104 -5.23 -0.89 33.07
CA ILE A 104 -6.29 -0.09 32.46
C ILE A 104 -6.62 1.07 33.41
N ASN A 105 -6.42 2.30 32.94
CA ASN A 105 -6.80 3.49 33.68
C ASN A 105 -7.98 4.20 33.00
N VAL A 106 -8.95 4.64 33.78
CA VAL A 106 -10.07 5.49 33.37
C VAL A 106 -9.74 6.94 33.73
N PHE A 107 -9.96 7.88 32.83
CA PHE A 107 -9.89 9.31 33.15
C PHE A 107 -11.14 9.77 33.89
N ASP A 108 -10.96 10.38 35.04
CA ASP A 108 -12.03 10.91 35.89
C ASP A 108 -11.60 12.27 36.47
N GLY A 109 -12.38 13.31 36.19
CA GLY A 109 -12.24 14.64 36.81
C GLY A 109 -10.89 15.34 36.63
N GLY A 110 -10.06 14.94 35.66
CA GLY A 110 -8.73 15.51 35.41
C GLY A 110 -7.55 14.58 35.69
N GLN A 111 -7.76 13.36 36.20
CA GLN A 111 -6.70 12.37 36.43
C GLN A 111 -7.09 10.96 35.95
N TYR A 112 -6.08 10.17 35.59
CA TYR A 112 -6.25 8.74 35.28
C TYR A 112 -6.16 7.90 36.56
N LYS A 113 -7.13 7.00 36.78
CA LYS A 113 -7.21 6.08 37.93
C LYS A 113 -7.38 4.65 37.44
N ALA A 114 -6.83 3.66 38.13
CA ALA A 114 -6.97 2.24 37.76
C ALA A 114 -8.45 1.81 37.68
N LEU A 115 -8.81 0.95 36.74
CA LEU A 115 -10.20 0.53 36.50
C LEU A 115 -10.78 -0.23 37.70
N GLU A 116 -9.96 -0.99 38.44
CA GLU A 116 -10.33 -1.58 39.75
C GLU A 116 -10.91 -0.57 40.77
N SER A 117 -10.58 0.74 40.66
CA SER A 117 -11.12 1.77 41.57
C SER A 117 -12.59 2.15 41.29
N PHE A 118 -13.20 1.61 40.23
CA PHE A 118 -14.59 1.88 39.84
C PHE A 118 -15.47 0.64 39.96
N GLN A 119 -16.40 0.67 40.93
CA GLN A 119 -17.28 -0.46 41.22
C GLN A 119 -18.37 -0.67 40.13
N ASN A 120 -18.82 0.38 39.46
CA ASN A 120 -19.88 0.30 38.44
C ASN A 120 -19.32 0.15 37.01
N SER A 121 -19.88 -0.77 36.22
CA SER A 121 -19.62 -0.99 34.79
C SER A 121 -19.90 0.25 33.93
N ASP A 122 -20.84 1.12 34.34
CA ASP A 122 -21.21 2.33 33.60
C ASP A 122 -20.04 3.30 33.37
N CYS A 123 -19.00 3.27 34.20
CA CYS A 123 -17.86 4.18 34.05
C CYS A 123 -17.11 3.98 32.72
N LEU A 124 -17.08 2.75 32.20
CA LEU A 124 -16.44 2.39 30.93
C LEU A 124 -17.28 2.83 29.72
N TYR A 125 -18.61 2.78 29.84
CA TYR A 125 -19.53 3.29 28.82
C TYR A 125 -19.46 4.82 28.72
N VAL A 126 -19.51 5.52 29.84
CA VAL A 126 -19.49 7.00 29.87
C VAL A 126 -18.13 7.58 29.45
N ASN A 127 -17.02 6.91 29.80
CA ASN A 127 -15.67 7.43 29.59
C ASN A 127 -14.84 6.65 28.54
N GLY A 128 -15.48 5.91 27.63
CA GLY A 128 -14.81 5.03 26.66
C GLY A 128 -13.73 5.71 25.79
N GLY A 129 -13.92 6.99 25.46
CA GLY A 129 -12.94 7.80 24.73
C GLY A 129 -11.72 8.24 25.57
N ASN A 130 -11.77 8.07 26.89
CA ASN A 130 -10.76 8.52 27.85
C ASN A 130 -10.17 7.35 28.67
N LEU A 131 -9.99 6.19 28.03
CA LEU A 131 -9.35 5.02 28.63
C LEU A 131 -7.88 4.91 28.20
N GLN A 132 -6.97 4.73 29.15
CA GLN A 132 -5.56 4.47 28.90
C GLN A 132 -5.23 3.02 29.23
N MET A 133 -4.82 2.24 28.22
CA MET A 133 -4.47 0.82 28.36
C MET A 133 -2.97 0.62 28.14
N LYS A 134 -2.33 -0.23 28.95
CA LYS A 134 -0.90 -0.53 28.86
C LYS A 134 -0.64 -2.03 29.05
N LEU A 135 0.07 -2.65 28.10
CA LEU A 135 0.45 -4.07 28.20
C LEU A 135 1.59 -4.27 29.21
N THR A 136 1.49 -5.32 30.02
CA THR A 136 2.50 -5.67 31.01
C THR A 136 3.70 -6.37 30.37
N ILE A 137 4.88 -6.21 30.98
CA ILE A 137 6.22 -6.51 30.43
C ILE A 137 6.40 -7.89 29.73
N PRO A 138 5.79 -9.02 30.18
CA PRO A 138 6.01 -10.32 29.54
C PRO A 138 5.63 -10.41 28.05
N GLY A 139 4.63 -9.64 27.61
CA GLY A 139 4.24 -9.60 26.19
C GLY A 139 5.23 -8.83 25.33
N ARG A 140 5.73 -7.70 25.85
CA ARG A 140 6.62 -6.78 25.13
C ARG A 140 7.99 -7.40 24.85
N ILE A 141 8.60 -8.03 25.84
CA ILE A 141 9.91 -8.69 25.68
C ILE A 141 9.85 -9.80 24.63
N ARG A 142 8.76 -10.58 24.62
CA ARG A 142 8.58 -11.67 23.65
C ARG A 142 8.37 -11.14 22.22
N TYR A 143 7.67 -10.02 22.06
CA TYR A 143 7.51 -9.34 20.78
C TYR A 143 8.84 -8.78 20.25
N GLU A 144 9.60 -8.07 21.08
CA GLU A 144 10.92 -7.50 20.73
C GLU A 144 11.93 -8.61 20.37
N GLN A 145 11.92 -9.74 21.10
CA GLN A 145 12.77 -10.90 20.79
C GLN A 145 12.38 -11.65 19.50
N LEU A 146 11.08 -11.74 19.20
CA LEU A 146 10.60 -12.33 17.94
C LEU A 146 10.94 -11.44 16.74
N GLY A 147 10.80 -10.12 16.87
CA GLY A 147 11.20 -9.16 15.82
C GLY A 147 12.71 -9.21 15.53
N GLN A 148 13.56 -9.27 16.55
CA GLN A 148 15.02 -9.39 16.35
C GLN A 148 15.43 -10.74 15.74
N ARG A 149 14.76 -11.84 16.10
CA ARG A 149 14.99 -13.13 15.42
C ARG A 149 14.55 -13.11 13.98
N HIS A 150 13.36 -12.57 13.69
CA HIS A 150 12.87 -12.48 12.31
C HIS A 150 13.84 -11.68 11.43
N LEU A 151 14.31 -10.51 11.90
CA LEU A 151 15.32 -9.70 11.20
C LEU A 151 16.63 -10.45 10.96
N ALA A 152 17.14 -11.16 11.98
CA ALA A 152 18.37 -11.96 11.86
C ALA A 152 18.20 -13.15 10.89
N GLU A 153 17.04 -13.81 10.91
CA GLU A 153 16.72 -14.96 10.07
C GLU A 153 16.44 -14.54 8.61
N THR A 154 15.78 -13.39 8.36
CA THR A 154 15.73 -12.80 7.02
C THR A 154 17.12 -12.40 6.56
N ALA A 155 17.95 -11.74 7.39
CA ALA A 155 19.31 -11.40 6.99
C ALA A 155 20.12 -12.64 6.58
N GLN A 156 20.00 -13.76 7.31
CA GLN A 156 20.66 -15.03 6.96
C GLN A 156 20.04 -15.74 5.74
N ALA A 157 18.72 -15.68 5.54
CA ALA A 157 18.07 -16.27 4.36
C ALA A 157 18.38 -15.46 3.09
N THR A 158 18.34 -14.14 3.18
CA THR A 158 18.78 -13.20 2.15
C THR A 158 20.26 -13.41 1.81
N GLN A 159 21.14 -13.63 2.81
CA GLN A 159 22.56 -13.91 2.58
C GLN A 159 22.83 -15.26 1.88
N ASN A 160 21.87 -16.20 1.85
CA ASN A 160 21.99 -17.49 1.17
C ASN A 160 21.28 -17.56 -0.21
N LEU A 161 20.43 -16.58 -0.54
CA LEU A 161 19.68 -16.52 -1.81
C LEU A 161 19.98 -15.28 -2.65
N MET A 162 20.45 -14.19 -2.05
CA MET A 162 21.01 -13.08 -2.81
C MET A 162 22.45 -13.38 -3.19
N PRO A 163 22.86 -13.07 -4.43
CA PRO A 163 24.27 -12.92 -4.72
C PRO A 163 24.78 -11.68 -3.95
N GLU A 164 25.99 -11.75 -3.39
CA GLU A 164 26.50 -10.85 -2.34
C GLU A 164 26.28 -9.34 -2.57
N SER A 165 26.17 -8.59 -1.48
CA SER A 165 26.05 -7.12 -1.43
C SER A 165 27.19 -6.41 -2.17
N GLY A 166 27.01 -6.21 -3.48
CA GLY A 166 28.07 -5.82 -4.42
C GLY A 166 27.86 -6.36 -5.83
N VAL A 167 26.92 -7.29 -6.02
CA VAL A 167 26.57 -7.85 -7.33
C VAL A 167 25.85 -6.82 -8.20
N GLY A 168 26.34 -6.67 -9.43
CA GLY A 168 25.80 -5.75 -10.42
C GLY A 168 24.36 -6.09 -10.82
N ILE A 169 23.73 -5.17 -11.57
CA ILE A 169 22.33 -5.32 -11.99
C ILE A 169 22.10 -6.48 -12.98
N GLU A 170 23.11 -6.85 -13.78
CA GLU A 170 22.92 -7.83 -14.87
C GLU A 170 22.60 -9.26 -14.39
N PRO A 171 23.26 -9.84 -13.35
CA PRO A 171 22.81 -11.10 -12.76
C PRO A 171 21.37 -11.09 -12.22
N LEU A 172 20.92 -9.97 -11.64
CA LEU A 172 19.54 -9.83 -11.15
C LEU A 172 18.55 -9.82 -12.33
N VAL A 173 18.88 -9.13 -13.41
CA VAL A 173 18.09 -9.11 -14.65
C VAL A 173 18.04 -10.49 -15.33
N ALA A 174 19.18 -11.21 -15.37
CA ALA A 174 19.22 -12.56 -15.90
C ALA A 174 18.36 -13.54 -15.07
N HIS A 175 18.38 -13.40 -13.74
CA HIS A 175 17.52 -14.18 -12.85
C HIS A 175 16.04 -13.85 -13.04
N LEU A 176 15.69 -12.56 -13.13
CA LEU A 176 14.33 -12.10 -13.40
C LEU A 176 13.78 -12.66 -14.71
N LYS A 177 14.54 -12.58 -15.81
CA LYS A 177 14.14 -13.15 -17.11
C LYS A 177 13.85 -14.65 -17.03
N LYS A 178 14.65 -15.40 -16.25
CA LYS A 178 14.39 -16.83 -16.00
C LYS A 178 13.09 -17.06 -15.22
N LEU A 179 12.84 -16.28 -14.16
CA LEU A 179 11.62 -16.41 -13.36
C LEU A 179 10.34 -16.08 -14.15
N ILE A 180 10.40 -15.09 -15.05
CA ILE A 180 9.28 -14.73 -15.94
C ILE A 180 9.00 -15.84 -16.96
N ALA A 181 10.05 -16.43 -17.53
CA ALA A 181 9.96 -17.55 -18.47
C ALA A 181 9.46 -18.88 -17.84
N GLU A 182 9.44 -18.99 -16.51
CA GLU A 182 8.90 -20.13 -15.75
C GLU A 182 7.60 -19.74 -15.00
N PRO A 183 6.47 -19.47 -15.69
CA PRO A 183 5.25 -18.90 -15.10
C PRO A 183 4.57 -19.79 -14.02
N THR A 184 5.03 -21.02 -13.82
CA THR A 184 4.58 -21.92 -12.75
C THR A 184 5.00 -21.48 -11.34
N HIS A 185 5.82 -20.43 -11.19
CA HIS A 185 6.36 -20.01 -9.90
C HIS A 185 6.14 -18.51 -9.54
N PRO A 186 4.89 -18.02 -9.47
CA PRO A 186 4.62 -16.64 -9.03
C PRO A 186 5.20 -16.34 -7.64
N LEU A 187 5.27 -17.33 -6.75
CA LEU A 187 5.90 -17.19 -5.43
C LEU A 187 7.41 -16.89 -5.53
N LYS A 188 8.15 -17.55 -6.44
CA LYS A 188 9.59 -17.27 -6.61
C LYS A 188 9.83 -15.86 -7.17
N LEU A 189 8.97 -15.40 -8.08
CA LEU A 189 9.04 -14.02 -8.61
C LEU A 189 8.76 -12.99 -7.51
N HIS A 190 7.80 -13.27 -6.63
CA HIS A 190 7.51 -12.46 -5.45
C HIS A 190 8.69 -12.41 -4.47
N ASP A 191 9.20 -13.57 -4.06
CA ASP A 191 10.28 -13.70 -3.07
C ASP A 191 11.61 -13.13 -3.58
N PHE A 192 11.80 -13.05 -4.91
CA PHE A 192 12.91 -12.34 -5.54
C PHE A 192 12.71 -10.83 -5.59
N LEU A 193 11.54 -10.36 -6.04
CA LEU A 193 11.32 -8.93 -6.32
C LEU A 193 11.03 -8.10 -5.06
N MET A 194 10.23 -8.62 -4.12
CA MET A 194 9.78 -7.84 -2.97
C MET A 194 10.93 -7.37 -2.06
N PRO A 195 11.96 -8.19 -1.72
CA PRO A 195 13.11 -7.71 -0.95
C PRO A 195 13.89 -6.58 -1.64
N LEU A 196 13.93 -6.59 -2.98
CA LEU A 196 14.57 -5.53 -3.78
C LEU A 196 13.71 -4.26 -3.84
N ALA A 197 12.38 -4.41 -3.74
CA ALA A 197 11.45 -3.30 -3.59
C ALA A 197 11.54 -2.66 -2.19
N ASP A 198 11.63 -3.48 -1.14
CA ASP A 198 11.87 -3.00 0.22
C ASP A 198 13.25 -2.34 0.38
N GLU A 199 14.30 -2.86 -0.26
CA GLU A 199 15.61 -2.18 -0.29
C GLU A 199 15.50 -0.77 -0.89
N ALA A 200 14.76 -0.62 -2.00
CA ALA A 200 14.52 0.68 -2.63
C ALA A 200 13.66 1.60 -1.73
N ARG A 201 12.58 1.08 -1.14
CA ARG A 201 11.70 1.80 -0.22
C ARG A 201 12.46 2.32 1.01
N VAL A 202 13.24 1.47 1.67
CA VAL A 202 14.05 1.84 2.85
C VAL A 202 15.08 2.92 2.48
N LYS A 203 15.70 2.87 1.29
CA LYS A 203 16.60 3.93 0.82
C LYS A 203 15.88 5.25 0.56
N VAL A 204 14.67 5.22 0.01
CA VAL A 204 13.84 6.42 -0.19
C VAL A 204 13.41 7.01 1.17
N GLU A 205 12.94 6.17 2.10
CA GLU A 205 12.56 6.54 3.47
C GLU A 205 13.73 7.12 4.28
N ALA A 206 14.95 6.60 4.09
CA ALA A 206 16.16 7.11 4.72
C ALA A 206 16.75 8.36 4.03
N SER A 207 16.25 8.74 2.86
CA SER A 207 16.72 9.90 2.11
C SER A 207 16.04 11.19 2.59
N GLU A 208 16.66 12.33 2.28
CA GLU A 208 16.10 13.64 2.56
C GLU A 208 14.76 13.93 1.83
N ILE A 209 14.31 13.10 0.88
CA ILE A 209 13.09 13.35 0.10
C ILE A 209 11.82 13.40 0.97
N VAL A 210 11.82 12.71 2.12
CA VAL A 210 10.72 12.71 3.10
C VAL A 210 10.89 13.73 4.23
N ASN A 211 11.96 14.53 4.22
CA ASN A 211 12.15 15.61 5.20
C ASN A 211 11.43 16.88 4.73
N TYR A 212 10.15 17.01 5.12
CA TYR A 212 9.27 18.11 4.70
C TYR A 212 9.52 19.46 5.38
N GLY A 213 10.36 19.51 6.43
CA GLY A 213 10.61 20.72 7.23
C GLY A 213 11.71 21.63 6.67
N THR A 214 12.62 21.10 5.85
CA THR A 214 13.73 21.86 5.24
C THR A 214 13.21 22.92 4.28
N ARG A 215 13.75 24.14 4.34
CA ARG A 215 13.38 25.22 3.40
C ARG A 215 13.81 24.85 1.97
N PRO A 216 12.91 24.93 0.96
CA PRO A 216 13.26 24.70 -0.44
C PRO A 216 14.42 25.56 -0.94
N SER A 217 15.33 24.92 -1.66
CA SER A 217 16.39 25.53 -2.46
C SER A 217 16.68 24.66 -3.67
N GLN A 218 17.24 25.25 -4.73
CA GLN A 218 17.65 24.52 -5.93
C GLN A 218 18.61 23.37 -5.61
N GLN A 219 19.60 23.60 -4.75
CA GLN A 219 20.55 22.57 -4.32
C GLN A 219 19.84 21.41 -3.61
N ALA A 220 19.04 21.68 -2.57
CA ALA A 220 18.35 20.64 -1.81
C ALA A 220 17.34 19.86 -2.66
N PHE A 221 16.72 20.51 -3.65
CA PHE A 221 15.82 19.86 -4.58
C PHE A 221 16.58 18.88 -5.49
N THR A 222 17.66 19.33 -6.13
CA THR A 222 18.49 18.49 -7.00
C THR A 222 19.10 17.31 -6.25
N GLU A 223 19.65 17.54 -5.05
CA GLU A 223 20.20 16.47 -4.20
C GLU A 223 19.15 15.40 -3.85
N ARG A 224 17.92 15.80 -3.52
CA ARG A 224 16.82 14.88 -3.20
C ARG A 224 16.33 14.08 -4.42
N VAL A 225 16.22 14.71 -5.59
CA VAL A 225 15.82 14.05 -6.83
C VAL A 225 16.88 13.03 -7.28
N VAL A 226 18.17 13.40 -7.24
CA VAL A 226 19.28 12.49 -7.56
C VAL A 226 19.34 11.33 -6.58
N SER A 227 19.19 11.59 -5.28
CA SER A 227 19.16 10.52 -4.25
C SER A 227 18.00 9.53 -4.47
N ALA A 228 16.83 10.01 -4.90
CA ALA A 228 15.71 9.15 -5.28
C ALA A 228 15.95 8.33 -6.56
N ASP A 229 16.62 8.92 -7.56
CA ASP A 229 17.02 8.22 -8.78
C ASP A 229 17.98 7.07 -8.48
N GLU A 230 18.98 7.31 -7.61
CA GLU A 230 19.93 6.31 -7.13
C GLU A 230 19.23 5.22 -6.31
N ALA A 231 18.39 5.59 -5.34
CA ALA A 231 17.65 4.68 -4.49
C ALA A 231 16.72 3.73 -5.28
N THR A 232 16.08 4.23 -6.34
CA THR A 232 15.16 3.46 -7.18
C THR A 232 15.81 2.81 -8.41
N SER A 233 17.04 3.16 -8.78
CA SER A 233 17.72 2.74 -10.00
C SER A 233 17.66 1.23 -10.28
N LYS A 234 17.99 0.41 -9.27
CA LYS A 234 17.99 -1.06 -9.33
C LYS A 234 16.59 -1.59 -9.64
N LEU A 235 15.59 -1.15 -8.88
CA LEU A 235 14.19 -1.55 -9.03
C LEU A 235 13.60 -1.07 -10.36
N ALA A 236 13.93 0.15 -10.81
CA ALA A 236 13.47 0.69 -12.08
C ALA A 236 13.93 -0.17 -13.28
N LYS A 237 15.19 -0.62 -13.31
CA LYS A 237 15.68 -1.54 -14.36
C LYS A 237 15.00 -2.92 -14.28
N LEU A 238 14.68 -3.43 -13.09
CA LEU A 238 13.91 -4.67 -12.92
C LEU A 238 12.43 -4.52 -13.33
N LEU A 239 11.81 -3.37 -13.07
CA LEU A 239 10.45 -3.04 -13.53
C LEU A 239 10.39 -2.92 -15.05
N ILE A 240 11.41 -2.35 -15.69
CA ILE A 240 11.53 -2.26 -17.15
C ILE A 240 11.55 -3.64 -17.79
N VAL A 241 12.51 -4.49 -17.39
CA VAL A 241 12.61 -5.85 -17.94
C VAL A 241 11.38 -6.68 -17.56
N GLY A 242 10.89 -6.52 -16.33
CA GLY A 242 9.74 -7.24 -15.80
C GLY A 242 8.46 -6.97 -16.56
N CYS A 243 8.04 -5.71 -16.61
CA CYS A 243 6.75 -5.33 -17.20
C CYS A 243 6.74 -5.37 -18.73
N HIS A 244 7.90 -5.48 -19.38
CA HIS A 244 7.99 -5.78 -20.81
C HIS A 244 7.62 -7.25 -21.10
N TRP A 245 8.10 -8.20 -20.31
CA TRP A 245 7.92 -9.64 -20.57
C TRP A 245 6.81 -10.33 -19.75
N ALA A 246 6.28 -9.66 -18.73
CA ALA A 246 5.31 -10.25 -17.80
C ALA A 246 3.90 -10.44 -18.37
N ASP A 247 3.22 -11.49 -17.89
CA ASP A 247 1.77 -11.62 -18.04
C ASP A 247 0.98 -10.80 -16.98
N ALA A 248 -0.35 -10.80 -17.09
CA ALA A 248 -1.25 -10.06 -16.19
C ALA A 248 -1.24 -10.56 -14.73
N GLN A 249 -0.88 -11.81 -14.47
CA GLN A 249 -0.77 -12.35 -13.11
C GLN A 249 0.59 -11.98 -12.49
N GLN A 250 1.67 -12.09 -13.26
CA GLN A 250 3.01 -11.63 -12.89
C GLN A 250 3.03 -10.11 -12.66
N ALA A 251 2.33 -9.33 -13.49
CA ALA A 251 2.15 -7.88 -13.36
C ALA A 251 1.67 -7.44 -11.97
N LYS A 252 0.91 -8.27 -11.24
CA LYS A 252 0.43 -7.95 -9.88
C LYS A 252 1.56 -7.88 -8.85
N ILE A 253 2.65 -8.63 -9.08
CA ILE A 253 3.84 -8.62 -8.21
C ILE A 253 4.64 -7.33 -8.48
N PHE A 254 4.80 -6.93 -9.74
CA PHE A 254 5.39 -5.64 -10.09
C PHE A 254 4.54 -4.45 -9.61
N GLY A 255 3.22 -4.57 -9.66
CA GLY A 255 2.26 -3.63 -9.07
C GLY A 255 2.43 -3.46 -7.57
N LYS A 256 2.55 -4.56 -6.81
CA LYS A 256 2.91 -4.54 -5.38
C LYS A 256 4.24 -3.83 -5.12
N ALA A 257 5.29 -4.20 -5.84
CA ALA A 257 6.62 -3.59 -5.70
C ALA A 257 6.60 -2.08 -5.98
N LEU A 258 5.83 -1.66 -7.00
CA LEU A 258 5.60 -0.25 -7.34
C LEU A 258 4.80 0.48 -6.25
N ALA A 259 3.72 -0.13 -5.74
CA ALA A 259 2.91 0.45 -4.67
C ALA A 259 3.69 0.63 -3.37
N GLY A 260 4.66 -0.24 -3.09
CA GLY A 260 5.57 -0.12 -1.95
C GLY A 260 6.48 1.12 -1.98
N LEU A 261 6.74 1.72 -3.14
CA LEU A 261 7.51 2.98 -3.23
C LEU A 261 6.71 4.21 -2.78
N ILE A 262 5.42 4.07 -2.48
CA ILE A 262 4.59 5.20 -2.02
C ILE A 262 4.84 5.40 -0.52
N VAL A 263 5.75 6.31 -0.22
CA VAL A 263 6.18 6.56 1.16
C VAL A 263 5.18 7.45 1.90
N ASN A 264 4.57 6.88 2.93
CA ASN A 264 3.48 7.48 3.69
C ASN A 264 3.96 8.30 4.92
N ALA A 265 5.03 9.06 4.75
CA ALA A 265 5.51 9.95 5.80
C ALA A 265 4.55 11.14 5.94
N VAL A 266 3.71 11.12 6.98
CA VAL A 266 2.80 12.22 7.32
C VAL A 266 3.63 13.40 7.86
N PRO A 267 3.61 14.58 7.23
CA PRO A 267 4.33 15.74 7.76
C PRO A 267 3.81 16.11 9.15
N GLN A 268 4.71 16.31 10.11
CA GLN A 268 4.37 16.82 11.45
C GLN A 268 4.83 18.28 11.58
N GLY A 269 3.95 19.14 12.13
CA GLY A 269 4.23 20.56 12.30
C GLY A 269 4.16 21.36 11.00
N ALA A 270 4.94 22.44 10.92
CA ALA A 270 5.03 23.27 9.72
C ALA A 270 5.91 22.59 8.66
N TYR A 271 5.43 22.55 7.42
CA TYR A 271 6.09 21.84 6.32
C TYR A 271 5.88 22.55 4.98
N TYR A 272 6.71 22.22 3.98
CA TYR A 272 6.60 22.76 2.63
C TYR A 272 5.90 21.75 1.71
N THR A 273 4.77 22.16 1.10
CA THR A 273 3.96 21.34 0.18
C THR A 273 4.73 20.85 -1.04
N LEU A 274 5.78 21.57 -1.47
CA LEU A 274 6.72 21.12 -2.50
C LEU A 274 7.25 19.72 -2.20
N TRP A 275 7.67 19.46 -0.96
CA TRP A 275 8.24 18.17 -0.58
C TRP A 275 7.19 17.06 -0.50
N GLU A 276 5.93 17.37 -0.16
CA GLU A 276 4.81 16.41 -0.24
C GLU A 276 4.57 15.96 -1.70
N GLY A 277 4.74 16.86 -2.68
CA GLY A 277 4.72 16.51 -4.10
C GLY A 277 5.95 15.73 -4.55
N VAL A 278 7.15 16.16 -4.18
CA VAL A 278 8.43 15.52 -4.57
C VAL A 278 8.56 14.11 -3.96
N ALA A 279 8.02 13.84 -2.77
CA ALA A 279 8.02 12.51 -2.16
C ALA A 279 7.30 11.44 -3.01
N LYS A 280 6.44 11.83 -3.96
CA LYS A 280 5.80 10.91 -4.93
C LYS A 280 6.70 10.54 -6.12
N TYR A 281 7.76 11.30 -6.36
CA TYR A 281 8.65 11.12 -7.52
C TYR A 281 9.25 9.70 -7.65
N PRO A 282 9.76 9.05 -6.58
CA PRO A 282 10.33 7.71 -6.68
C PRO A 282 9.35 6.69 -7.28
N ALA A 283 8.10 6.71 -6.81
CA ALA A 283 7.02 5.88 -7.30
C ALA A 283 6.55 6.30 -8.71
N LEU A 284 6.49 7.61 -9.01
CA LEU A 284 6.18 8.09 -10.36
C LEU A 284 7.19 7.60 -11.40
N ARG A 285 8.50 7.77 -11.12
CA ARG A 285 9.57 7.31 -12.00
C ARG A 285 9.50 5.79 -12.22
N ALA A 286 9.24 5.02 -11.17
CA ALA A 286 9.04 3.59 -11.27
C ALA A 286 7.78 3.20 -12.08
N MET A 287 6.69 3.97 -11.97
CA MET A 287 5.48 3.79 -12.78
C MET A 287 5.76 4.04 -14.27
N TYR A 288 6.51 5.10 -14.59
CA TYR A 288 6.98 5.35 -15.97
C TYR A 288 7.90 4.22 -16.47
N ALA A 289 8.83 3.75 -15.65
CA ALA A 289 9.74 2.65 -15.99
C ALA A 289 8.98 1.36 -16.34
N ALA A 290 7.98 1.00 -15.53
CA ALA A 290 7.11 -0.15 -15.75
C ALA A 290 6.15 0.04 -16.95
N GLY A 291 5.53 1.21 -17.05
CA GLY A 291 4.49 1.52 -18.01
C GLY A 291 5.00 1.70 -19.44
N VAL A 292 6.12 2.40 -19.63
CA VAL A 292 6.77 2.53 -20.95
C VAL A 292 7.25 1.16 -21.45
N ALA A 293 7.74 0.31 -20.54
CA ALA A 293 8.13 -1.05 -20.87
C ALA A 293 6.95 -1.93 -21.33
N ALA A 294 5.80 -1.82 -20.67
CA ALA A 294 4.57 -2.48 -21.09
C ALA A 294 4.04 -1.93 -22.43
N CYS A 295 4.14 -0.62 -22.68
CA CYS A 295 3.83 -0.01 -23.98
C CYS A 295 4.77 -0.50 -25.10
N ALA A 296 6.04 -0.78 -24.80
CA ALA A 296 7.00 -1.31 -25.77
C ALA A 296 6.71 -2.77 -26.18
N ASN A 297 5.88 -3.51 -25.44
CA ASN A 297 5.42 -4.86 -25.79
C ASN A 297 3.88 -4.92 -25.96
N ASP A 298 3.22 -3.79 -26.29
CA ASP A 298 1.76 -3.68 -26.48
C ASP A 298 0.90 -4.35 -25.37
N SER A 299 1.44 -4.40 -24.14
CA SER A 299 0.93 -5.24 -23.07
C SER A 299 -0.15 -4.54 -22.25
N PHE A 300 -1.30 -4.30 -22.88
CA PHE A 300 -2.43 -3.56 -22.29
C PHE A 300 -2.99 -4.18 -21.00
N GLU A 301 -2.90 -5.50 -20.85
CA GLU A 301 -3.29 -6.17 -19.60
C GLU A 301 -2.31 -5.84 -18.46
N VAL A 302 -1.01 -5.72 -18.73
CA VAL A 302 0.00 -5.25 -17.77
C VAL A 302 -0.26 -3.78 -17.41
N LEU A 303 -0.56 -2.93 -18.40
CA LEU A 303 -0.94 -1.53 -18.15
C LEU A 303 -2.20 -1.41 -17.29
N ARG A 304 -3.24 -2.23 -17.51
CA ARG A 304 -4.42 -2.25 -16.64
C ARG A 304 -4.04 -2.64 -15.21
N VAL A 305 -3.24 -3.68 -15.05
CA VAL A 305 -2.81 -4.12 -13.72
C VAL A 305 -2.01 -3.04 -13.01
N LEU A 306 -1.07 -2.38 -13.69
CA LEU A 306 -0.23 -1.32 -13.12
C LEU A 306 -1.01 -0.03 -12.80
N LEU A 307 -1.90 0.43 -13.70
CA LEU A 307 -2.53 1.75 -13.56
C LEU A 307 -3.89 1.70 -12.85
N VAL A 308 -4.62 0.57 -12.92
CA VAL A 308 -6.00 0.44 -12.42
C VAL A 308 -6.13 -0.56 -11.26
N GLU A 309 -5.61 -1.78 -11.41
CA GLU A 309 -5.74 -2.83 -10.36
C GLU A 309 -4.79 -2.58 -9.18
N THR A 310 -3.61 -2.02 -9.44
CA THR A 310 -2.64 -1.64 -8.41
C THR A 310 -3.15 -0.42 -7.65
N LYS A 311 -3.54 -0.64 -6.39
CA LYS A 311 -4.04 0.39 -5.49
C LYS A 311 -3.08 0.60 -4.32
N SER A 312 -3.09 1.82 -3.80
CA SER A 312 -2.38 2.21 -2.59
C SER A 312 -3.06 3.44 -1.99
N ARG A 313 -2.50 4.02 -0.94
CA ARG A 313 -3.05 5.20 -0.25
C ARG A 313 -1.96 5.96 0.49
N LEU A 314 -2.01 7.29 0.41
CA LEU A 314 -1.01 8.20 0.98
C LEU A 314 -1.05 8.24 2.52
N ARG A 315 -2.19 7.89 3.13
CA ARG A 315 -2.40 8.00 4.58
C ARG A 315 -3.26 6.84 5.11
N PRO A 316 -3.02 6.34 6.35
CA PRO A 316 -3.77 5.20 6.92
C PRO A 316 -5.29 5.38 7.11
N HIS A 317 -5.84 6.56 6.87
CA HIS A 317 -7.27 6.88 6.99
C HIS A 317 -7.90 7.28 5.65
N GLU A 318 -7.11 7.36 4.58
CA GLU A 318 -7.61 7.64 3.23
C GLU A 318 -8.00 6.32 2.54
N PRO A 319 -8.98 6.36 1.59
CA PRO A 319 -9.35 5.19 0.80
C PRO A 319 -8.20 4.76 -0.10
N GLU A 320 -8.19 3.48 -0.49
CA GLU A 320 -7.28 3.01 -1.53
C GLU A 320 -7.71 3.55 -2.90
N LEU A 321 -6.76 4.15 -3.61
CA LEU A 321 -6.95 4.67 -4.95
C LEU A 321 -6.02 3.94 -5.92
N PRO A 322 -6.42 3.77 -7.19
CA PRO A 322 -5.53 3.33 -8.25
C PRO A 322 -4.28 4.21 -8.31
N ILE A 323 -3.12 3.60 -8.53
CA ILE A 323 -1.83 4.30 -8.33
C ILE A 323 -1.68 5.53 -9.23
N VAL A 324 -2.23 5.49 -10.45
CA VAL A 324 -2.23 6.62 -11.38
C VAL A 324 -2.98 7.82 -10.81
N ARG A 325 -4.12 7.61 -10.14
CA ARG A 325 -4.81 8.69 -9.42
C ARG A 325 -3.99 9.16 -8.24
N LEU A 326 -3.45 8.26 -7.43
CA LEU A 326 -2.74 8.63 -6.21
C LEU A 326 -1.47 9.46 -6.46
N LEU A 327 -0.71 9.13 -7.51
CA LEU A 327 0.51 9.83 -7.88
C LEU A 327 0.24 11.23 -8.46
N HIS A 328 -0.87 11.40 -9.17
CA HIS A 328 -1.26 12.69 -9.79
C HIS A 328 -2.27 13.52 -8.96
N GLN A 329 -2.95 12.93 -7.99
CA GLN A 329 -3.90 13.61 -7.08
C GLN A 329 -3.19 14.65 -6.22
N ARG A 330 -3.65 15.91 -6.24
CA ARG A 330 -2.97 17.05 -5.61
C ARG A 330 -1.51 17.19 -6.03
N ALA A 331 -1.10 16.51 -7.11
CA ALA A 331 0.14 16.80 -7.77
C ALA A 331 -0.14 17.98 -8.70
N ASP A 332 -0.32 19.14 -8.07
CA ASP A 332 0.14 20.40 -8.65
C ASP A 332 1.65 20.21 -8.83
N PHE A 333 2.04 19.51 -9.90
CA PHE A 333 3.44 19.30 -10.26
C PHE A 333 3.97 20.68 -10.58
N PHE A 334 4.59 21.31 -9.58
CA PHE A 334 5.12 22.66 -9.66
C PHE A 334 6.28 22.64 -10.66
N GLN A 335 5.96 22.69 -11.96
CA GLN A 335 6.90 22.58 -13.08
C GLN A 335 8.06 23.56 -12.89
N ASP A 336 7.79 24.72 -12.28
CA ASP A 336 8.74 25.77 -11.93
C ASP A 336 9.88 25.32 -10.99
N HIS A 337 9.63 24.37 -10.08
CA HIS A 337 10.67 23.80 -9.24
C HIS A 337 11.44 22.70 -9.96
N TRP A 338 10.80 21.98 -10.88
CA TRP A 338 11.48 21.01 -11.75
C TRP A 338 12.43 21.69 -12.74
N ARG A 339 12.21 22.97 -13.08
CA ARG A 339 13.17 23.84 -13.79
C ARG A 339 14.46 24.11 -13.00
N TRP A 340 14.57 23.73 -11.73
CA TRP A 340 15.81 23.84 -10.94
C TRP A 340 16.83 22.72 -11.24
N LEU A 341 16.39 21.64 -11.91
CA LEU A 341 17.26 20.57 -12.36
C LEU A 341 18.01 20.99 -13.64
N ASP A 342 19.27 20.57 -13.75
CA ASP A 342 20.13 20.90 -14.89
C ASP A 342 19.51 20.50 -16.23
N GLY A 343 19.44 21.45 -17.17
CA GLY A 343 18.85 21.26 -18.50
C GLY A 343 17.31 21.22 -18.55
N MET A 344 16.63 21.48 -17.43
CA MET A 344 15.18 21.55 -17.33
C MET A 344 14.62 22.98 -17.37
N GLU A 345 15.46 24.01 -17.31
CA GLU A 345 15.09 25.41 -17.09
C GLU A 345 14.09 25.94 -18.13
N ARG A 346 14.25 25.49 -19.39
CA ARG A 346 13.45 25.91 -20.55
C ARG A 346 12.50 24.84 -21.08
N ARG A 347 12.30 23.75 -20.35
CA ARG A 347 11.40 22.66 -20.77
C ARG A 347 9.93 23.06 -20.62
N TYR A 348 9.05 22.40 -21.38
CA TYR A 348 7.60 22.60 -21.28
C TYR A 348 7.00 21.70 -20.20
N CYS A 349 7.37 20.41 -20.20
CA CYS A 349 7.03 19.44 -19.14
C CYS A 349 8.31 18.93 -18.44
N PRO A 350 9.03 19.76 -17.66
CA PRO A 350 10.31 19.40 -17.05
C PRO A 350 10.28 18.10 -16.22
N VAL A 351 9.15 17.75 -15.58
CA VAL A 351 9.01 16.45 -14.88
C VAL A 351 9.19 15.28 -15.85
N SER A 352 8.36 15.23 -16.90
CA SER A 352 8.39 14.15 -17.90
C SER A 352 9.71 14.13 -18.68
N ASP A 353 10.25 15.32 -19.00
CA ASP A 353 11.53 15.46 -19.68
C ASP A 353 12.69 14.92 -18.84
N TYR A 354 12.68 15.16 -17.52
CA TYR A 354 13.66 14.60 -16.60
C TYR A 354 13.52 13.08 -16.46
N ILE A 355 12.29 12.58 -16.27
CA ILE A 355 12.02 11.13 -16.17
C ILE A 355 12.50 10.40 -17.43
N LEU A 356 12.14 10.91 -18.62
CA LEU A 356 12.59 10.37 -19.90
C LEU A 356 14.13 10.29 -19.97
N ASN A 357 14.82 11.37 -19.60
CA ASN A 357 16.29 11.39 -19.61
C ASN A 357 16.88 10.38 -18.60
N SER A 358 16.33 10.30 -17.38
CA SER A 358 16.76 9.38 -16.32
C SER A 358 16.53 7.90 -16.65
N LEU A 359 15.56 7.60 -17.52
CA LEU A 359 15.18 6.24 -17.93
C LEU A 359 15.68 5.85 -19.33
N ARG A 360 16.19 6.79 -20.14
CA ARG A 360 16.64 6.54 -21.52
C ARG A 360 17.69 5.43 -21.61
N VAL A 361 18.68 5.41 -20.72
CA VAL A 361 19.72 4.37 -20.72
C VAL A 361 19.16 3.01 -20.24
N PRO A 362 18.42 2.92 -19.10
CA PRO A 362 17.73 1.68 -18.72
C PRO A 362 16.77 1.11 -19.78
N LEU A 363 15.98 1.95 -20.45
CA LEU A 363 14.97 1.52 -21.43
C LEU A 363 15.59 1.00 -22.74
N ARG A 364 16.85 1.34 -23.05
CA ARG A 364 17.57 0.81 -24.23
C ARG A 364 17.80 -0.70 -24.22
N GLU A 365 17.57 -1.38 -23.10
CA GLU A 365 17.59 -2.84 -23.05
C GLU A 365 16.39 -3.48 -23.80
N ILE A 366 15.27 -2.75 -23.90
CA ILE A 366 14.04 -3.23 -24.54
C ILE A 366 13.60 -2.40 -25.76
N VAL A 367 14.08 -1.15 -25.89
CA VAL A 367 13.75 -0.25 -27.00
C VAL A 367 15.03 0.20 -27.71
N THR A 368 15.21 -0.21 -28.97
CA THR A 368 16.50 -0.06 -29.68
C THR A 368 16.70 1.34 -30.29
N GLY A 369 15.61 2.05 -30.62
CA GLY A 369 15.65 3.37 -31.26
C GLY A 369 15.28 4.50 -30.32
N ASP A 370 15.95 5.65 -30.45
CA ASP A 370 15.59 6.85 -29.66
C ASP A 370 14.23 7.44 -30.09
N GLU A 371 13.82 7.30 -31.35
CA GLU A 371 12.49 7.71 -31.84
C GLU A 371 11.38 6.77 -31.32
N ASP A 372 11.60 5.45 -31.40
CA ASP A 372 10.71 4.43 -30.83
C ASP A 372 10.54 4.64 -29.31
N LEU A 373 11.61 4.97 -28.59
CA LEU A 373 11.53 5.32 -27.17
C LEU A 373 10.64 6.54 -26.92
N LEU A 374 10.75 7.58 -27.74
CA LEU A 374 9.89 8.77 -27.63
C LEU A 374 8.42 8.42 -27.90
N GLU A 375 8.15 7.57 -28.89
CA GLU A 375 6.81 7.08 -29.21
C GLU A 375 6.22 6.27 -28.05
N LYS A 376 6.92 5.25 -27.54
CA LYS A 376 6.42 4.43 -26.41
C LYS A 376 6.26 5.25 -25.12
N PHE A 377 7.13 6.24 -24.90
CA PHE A 377 7.00 7.17 -23.79
C PHE A 377 5.75 8.07 -23.92
N ALA A 378 5.56 8.71 -25.07
CA ALA A 378 4.37 9.52 -25.34
C ALA A 378 3.07 8.69 -25.27
N ARG A 379 3.08 7.46 -25.79
CA ARG A 379 1.94 6.54 -25.75
C ARG A 379 1.58 6.14 -24.31
N PHE A 380 2.57 5.85 -23.46
CA PHE A 380 2.35 5.65 -22.03
C PHE A 380 1.74 6.90 -21.37
N GLU A 381 2.26 8.09 -21.68
CA GLU A 381 1.74 9.34 -21.13
C GLU A 381 0.29 9.62 -21.53
N ILE A 382 -0.11 9.28 -22.76
CA ILE A 382 -1.50 9.36 -23.23
C ILE A 382 -2.37 8.35 -22.46
N PHE A 383 -1.91 7.10 -22.29
CA PHE A 383 -2.68 6.09 -21.55
C PHE A 383 -2.92 6.47 -20.09
N GLN A 384 -1.90 6.92 -19.35
CA GLN A 384 -2.11 7.37 -17.97
C GLN A 384 -3.06 8.59 -17.91
N SER A 385 -3.05 9.48 -18.91
CA SER A 385 -3.91 10.66 -18.96
C SER A 385 -5.38 10.29 -19.14
N LEU A 386 -5.67 9.38 -20.07
CA LEU A 386 -7.02 8.87 -20.33
C LEU A 386 -7.55 8.07 -19.14
N ILE A 387 -6.73 7.18 -18.59
CA ILE A 387 -7.10 6.36 -17.42
C ILE A 387 -7.28 7.25 -16.17
N TYR A 388 -6.47 8.29 -15.98
CA TYR A 388 -6.69 9.26 -14.91
C TYR A 388 -8.04 9.96 -15.06
N GLY A 389 -8.35 10.49 -16.24
CA GLY A 389 -9.62 11.16 -16.51
C GLY A 389 -10.84 10.28 -16.27
N ASP A 390 -10.82 9.05 -16.80
CA ASP A 390 -11.89 8.05 -16.61
C ASP A 390 -12.11 7.71 -15.12
N LEU A 391 -11.02 7.44 -14.39
CA LEU A 391 -11.09 7.08 -12.97
C LEU A 391 -11.44 8.26 -12.06
N ASP A 392 -11.21 9.51 -12.48
CA ASP A 392 -11.44 10.72 -11.69
C ASP A 392 -12.80 11.35 -11.98
N HIS A 393 -13.31 11.26 -13.21
CA HIS A 393 -14.56 11.90 -13.67
C HIS A 393 -15.55 10.88 -14.28
N ALA A 394 -15.76 9.75 -13.60
CA ALA A 394 -16.79 8.76 -13.93
C ALA A 394 -18.25 9.29 -13.85
N ALA A 395 -18.45 10.57 -13.53
CA ALA A 395 -19.74 11.26 -13.53
C ALA A 395 -19.70 12.48 -14.47
N GLU A 396 -20.60 12.46 -15.46
CA GLU A 396 -21.16 13.62 -16.15
C GLU A 396 -20.21 14.61 -16.85
N GLY A 397 -19.78 14.28 -18.08
CA GLY A 397 -19.69 15.23 -19.22
C GLY A 397 -18.82 16.49 -19.15
N GLU A 398 -18.17 16.78 -18.02
CA GLU A 398 -17.40 18.00 -17.80
C GLU A 398 -15.95 17.90 -18.31
N ARG A 399 -15.29 19.06 -18.44
CA ARG A 399 -13.88 19.13 -18.81
C ARG A 399 -13.02 18.69 -17.63
N PHE A 400 -12.43 17.50 -17.73
CA PHE A 400 -11.49 17.00 -16.72
C PHE A 400 -10.09 17.58 -16.88
N TRP A 401 -9.36 17.69 -15.77
CA TRP A 401 -7.91 17.84 -15.78
C TRP A 401 -7.25 16.47 -15.87
N ALA A 402 -6.16 16.36 -16.62
CA ALA A 402 -5.33 15.16 -16.67
C ALA A 402 -3.83 15.51 -16.76
N PRO A 403 -2.93 14.59 -16.33
CA PRO A 403 -1.48 14.80 -16.36
C PRO A 403 -0.93 15.07 -17.77
N SER A 404 -0.57 16.32 -18.06
CA SER A 404 0.08 16.68 -19.32
C SER A 404 1.53 16.17 -19.37
N GLY A 405 1.85 15.35 -20.37
CA GLY A 405 3.19 14.82 -20.61
C GLY A 405 3.96 15.54 -21.72
N THR A 406 5.09 14.95 -22.13
CA THR A 406 5.84 15.35 -23.33
C THR A 406 5.00 15.29 -24.61
N PHE A 407 4.02 14.39 -24.66
CA PHE A 407 3.15 14.21 -25.83
C PHE A 407 2.42 15.48 -26.27
N THR A 408 2.11 16.37 -25.31
CA THR A 408 1.35 17.61 -25.56
C THR A 408 2.07 18.62 -26.46
N TYR A 409 3.40 18.51 -26.58
CA TYR A 409 4.22 19.45 -27.33
C TYR A 409 5.24 18.79 -28.28
N ARG A 410 5.60 17.52 -28.05
CA ARG A 410 6.49 16.75 -28.94
C ARG A 410 5.74 15.98 -30.02
N SER A 411 4.49 15.63 -29.74
CA SER A 411 3.72 14.70 -30.55
C SER A 411 2.26 15.15 -30.69
N GLN A 412 2.07 16.43 -31.06
CA GLN A 412 0.78 16.88 -31.61
C GLN A 412 0.39 15.96 -32.77
N ASP A 413 1.33 15.69 -33.67
CA ASP A 413 1.15 14.73 -34.78
C ASP A 413 0.74 13.34 -34.28
N SER A 414 1.40 12.74 -33.27
CA SER A 414 0.98 11.41 -32.78
C SER A 414 -0.35 11.42 -32.03
N PHE A 415 -0.71 12.49 -31.32
CA PHE A 415 -2.04 12.61 -30.70
C PHE A 415 -3.13 12.79 -31.77
N ASP A 416 -2.84 13.54 -32.82
CA ASP A 416 -3.71 13.72 -33.98
C ASP A 416 -3.74 12.46 -34.87
N GLU A 417 -2.69 11.65 -34.93
CA GLU A 417 -2.60 10.34 -35.58
C GLU A 417 -3.44 9.30 -34.82
N LEU A 418 -3.28 9.19 -33.50
CA LEU A 418 -4.13 8.37 -32.61
C LEU A 418 -5.62 8.80 -32.67
N ARG A 419 -5.89 10.07 -33.01
CA ARG A 419 -7.24 10.62 -33.20
C ARG A 419 -7.78 10.41 -34.62
N SER A 420 -6.93 10.31 -35.63
CA SER A 420 -7.29 10.32 -37.05
C SER A 420 -7.22 8.94 -37.72
N ASP A 421 -6.37 8.02 -37.25
CA ASP A 421 -6.47 6.61 -37.62
C ASP A 421 -7.72 5.99 -36.98
N PRO A 422 -8.75 5.62 -37.77
CA PRO A 422 -9.95 5.02 -37.21
C PRO A 422 -9.68 3.64 -36.59
N ALA A 423 -8.59 2.95 -36.97
CA ALA A 423 -8.25 1.63 -36.46
C ALA A 423 -7.50 1.68 -35.13
N GLU A 424 -6.44 2.49 -34.96
CA GLU A 424 -5.89 2.79 -33.62
C GLU A 424 -6.96 3.46 -32.74
N ARG A 425 -7.72 4.44 -33.25
CA ARG A 425 -8.81 5.04 -32.47
C ARG A 425 -9.86 4.01 -32.06
N GLN A 426 -10.32 3.13 -32.94
CA GLN A 426 -11.25 2.07 -32.58
C GLN A 426 -10.60 1.00 -31.69
N ARG A 427 -9.28 0.77 -31.75
CA ARG A 427 -8.55 -0.09 -30.80
C ARG A 427 -8.39 0.58 -29.45
N LEU A 428 -8.19 1.89 -29.37
CA LEU A 428 -8.06 2.65 -28.13
C LEU A 428 -9.44 2.84 -27.51
N GLU A 429 -10.44 3.28 -28.27
CA GLU A 429 -11.83 3.29 -27.84
C GLU A 429 -12.32 1.89 -27.49
N ALA A 430 -11.93 0.81 -28.19
CA ALA A 430 -12.29 -0.55 -27.78
C ALA A 430 -11.40 -1.12 -26.65
N THR A 431 -10.17 -0.66 -26.43
CA THR A 431 -9.30 -1.15 -25.34
C THR A 431 -9.57 -0.38 -24.06
N ALA A 432 -9.72 0.94 -24.14
CA ALA A 432 -10.34 1.75 -23.10
C ALA A 432 -11.76 1.27 -22.85
N SER A 433 -12.66 1.14 -23.84
CA SER A 433 -14.02 0.62 -23.57
C SER A 433 -14.04 -0.84 -23.11
N ARG A 434 -13.08 -1.71 -23.46
CA ARG A 434 -12.99 -3.06 -22.86
C ARG A 434 -12.36 -3.02 -21.46
N LEU A 435 -11.46 -2.09 -21.16
CA LEU A 435 -11.03 -1.79 -19.80
C LEU A 435 -12.26 -1.32 -19.01
N ILE A 436 -12.90 -0.23 -19.43
CA ILE A 436 -14.08 0.40 -18.82
C ILE A 436 -15.24 -0.60 -18.66
N LEU A 437 -15.59 -1.38 -19.68
CA LEU A 437 -16.64 -2.42 -19.59
C LEU A 437 -16.24 -3.59 -18.68
N ARG A 438 -14.95 -3.93 -18.53
CA ARG A 438 -14.49 -4.93 -17.54
C ARG A 438 -14.32 -4.36 -16.13
N ILE A 439 -14.00 -3.08 -16.01
CA ILE A 439 -13.89 -2.31 -14.76
C ILE A 439 -15.29 -2.10 -14.17
N ALA A 440 -16.28 -1.77 -15.01
CA ALA A 440 -17.70 -1.72 -14.66
C ALA A 440 -18.34 -3.12 -14.51
N GLY A 441 -17.80 -4.14 -15.18
CA GLY A 441 -18.35 -5.50 -15.23
C GLY A 441 -18.06 -6.41 -14.04
N ALA A 442 -17.35 -5.94 -13.00
CA ALA A 442 -17.01 -6.74 -11.82
C ALA A 442 -18.18 -6.94 -10.82
N SER A 443 -19.41 -7.06 -11.31
CA SER A 443 -20.59 -7.40 -10.51
C SER A 443 -21.58 -8.39 -11.17
N ASP A 444 -21.29 -8.91 -12.38
CA ASP A 444 -22.05 -10.01 -12.98
C ASP A 444 -21.42 -11.39 -12.67
N THR A 445 -21.52 -11.81 -11.41
CA THR A 445 -21.55 -13.24 -11.07
C THR A 445 -22.99 -13.68 -10.95
N ALA A 446 -23.48 -14.39 -11.95
CA ALA A 446 -24.84 -14.92 -11.96
C ALA A 446 -25.05 -15.95 -10.83
N HIS A 447 -26.15 -15.77 -10.07
CA HIS A 447 -27.12 -16.84 -9.81
C HIS A 447 -28.48 -16.29 -9.35
#